data_AF-A0A2M7JPC8-F1
#
_entry.id   AF-A0A2M7JPC8-F1
#
_cell.length_a   1.000
_cell.length_b   1.000
_cell.length_c   1.000
_cell.angle_alpha   90.00
_cell.angle_beta   90.00
_cell.angle_gamma   90.00
#
_symmetry.space_group_name_H-M   'P 1'
#
loop_
_entity.id
_entity.type
_entity.pdbx_description
1 polymer ?
#
loop_
_entity_poly.entity_id
_entity_poly.type
_entity_poly.pdbx_seq_one_letter_code
_entity_poly.pdbx_strand_id
1 'polypeptide(L)'
;MARLILREYGITYDDIREQFISIPEATAAMKDGNIDVGIATLGTPAPTLMDLTHYKKIRFLDIETDMADRINKKFPAYFPRTIPAGTYTGMTKPHHTLAWMGLFIVHKDFPGELAYDILKAVFDHKPELDAIHVQFKKILLENANKGMSVPLHPGAIRFFKEKGLIK
;
A
#
# COMPACT_ATOMS: atom_id res chain seq x y z
N MET A 1 -9.47 5.03 0.92
CA MET A 1 -8.71 5.07 2.18
C MET A 1 -8.98 6.35 2.97
N ALA A 2 -8.58 7.53 2.49
CA ALA A 2 -8.68 8.80 3.25
C ALA A 2 -10.05 9.06 3.90
N ARG A 3 -11.14 9.05 3.11
CA ARG A 3 -12.52 9.24 3.62
C ARG A 3 -12.90 8.26 4.74
N LEU A 4 -12.44 7.02 4.62
CA LEU A 4 -12.76 5.96 5.59
C LEU A 4 -12.07 6.24 6.91
N ILE A 5 -10.77 6.55 6.88
CA ILE A 5 -10.00 6.89 8.09
C ILE A 5 -10.60 8.12 8.75
N LEU A 6 -10.82 9.20 7.99
CA LEU A 6 -11.40 10.44 8.51
C LEU A 6 -12.73 10.19 9.24
N ARG A 7 -13.62 9.38 8.63
CA ARG A 7 -14.91 9.04 9.24
C ARG A 7 -14.77 8.25 10.55
N GLU A 8 -13.77 7.38 10.69
CA GLU A 8 -13.54 6.65 11.94
C GLU A 8 -13.05 7.58 13.07
N TYR A 9 -12.44 8.72 12.73
CA TYR A 9 -12.17 9.83 13.64
C TYR A 9 -13.33 10.84 13.76
N GLY A 10 -14.49 10.57 13.13
CA GLY A 10 -15.64 11.48 13.15
C GLY A 10 -15.49 12.72 12.27
N ILE A 11 -14.48 12.76 11.39
CA ILE A 11 -14.22 13.87 10.46
C ILE A 11 -14.90 13.56 9.12
N THR A 12 -15.64 14.54 8.63
CA THR A 12 -16.30 14.53 7.32
C THR A 12 -15.68 15.58 6.40
N TYR A 13 -16.15 15.68 5.16
CA TYR A 13 -15.70 16.74 4.26
C TYR A 13 -16.28 18.11 4.63
N ASP A 14 -17.35 18.17 5.41
CA ASP A 14 -17.87 19.45 5.94
C ASP A 14 -16.95 20.07 6.99
N ASP A 15 -16.04 19.28 7.57
CA ASP A 15 -15.08 19.72 8.59
C ASP A 15 -13.75 20.21 8.01
N ILE A 16 -13.51 20.05 6.71
CA ILE A 16 -12.24 20.34 6.06
C ILE A 16 -12.43 21.07 4.72
N ARG A 17 -11.33 21.59 4.16
CA ARG A 17 -11.29 22.09 2.78
C ARG A 17 -10.50 21.10 1.94
N GLU A 18 -11.20 20.18 1.31
CA GLU A 18 -10.60 19.06 0.61
C GLU A 18 -10.06 19.43 -0.78
N GLN A 19 -8.99 18.74 -1.18
CA GLN A 19 -8.49 18.77 -2.55
C GLN A 19 -8.18 17.33 -2.98
N PHE A 20 -8.73 16.91 -4.12
CA PHE A 20 -8.51 15.59 -4.71
C PHE A 20 -7.45 15.70 -5.80
N ILE A 21 -6.19 15.77 -5.37
CA ILE A 21 -5.03 15.93 -6.25
C ILE A 21 -4.07 14.75 -6.10
N SER A 22 -3.16 14.60 -7.06
CA SER A 22 -2.13 13.56 -7.01
C SER A 22 -1.16 13.78 -5.86
N ILE A 23 -0.43 12.73 -5.46
CA ILE A 23 0.58 12.84 -4.40
C ILE A 23 1.67 13.86 -4.75
N PRO A 24 2.25 13.90 -5.97
CA PRO A 24 3.20 14.94 -6.34
C PRO A 24 2.63 16.36 -6.17
N GLU A 25 1.42 16.62 -6.67
CA GLU A 25 0.74 17.91 -6.52
C GLU A 25 0.48 18.25 -5.05
N ALA A 26 0.03 17.30 -4.23
CA ALA A 26 -0.17 17.49 -2.80
C ALA A 26 1.13 17.85 -2.09
N THR A 27 2.24 17.15 -2.39
CA THR A 27 3.53 17.48 -1.79
C THR A 27 4.05 18.85 -2.25
N ALA A 28 3.84 19.25 -3.50
CA ALA A 28 4.17 20.59 -3.98
C ALA A 28 3.35 21.67 -3.25
N ALA A 29 2.03 21.50 -3.18
CA ALA A 29 1.14 22.39 -2.46
C ALA A 29 1.47 22.46 -0.95
N MET A 30 1.90 21.36 -0.33
CA MET A 30 2.40 21.36 1.05
C MET A 30 3.70 22.15 1.20
N LYS A 31 4.63 22.07 0.23
CA LYS A 31 5.86 22.89 0.23
C LYS A 31 5.50 24.37 0.20
N ASP A 32 4.61 24.76 -0.71
CA ASP A 32 4.14 26.13 -0.90
C ASP A 32 3.26 26.66 0.24
N GLY A 33 2.71 25.76 1.08
CA GLY A 33 1.83 26.12 2.19
C GLY A 33 0.36 26.27 1.81
N ASN A 34 -0.01 25.82 0.61
CA ASN A 34 -1.40 25.77 0.14
C ASN A 34 -2.19 24.59 0.72
N ILE A 35 -1.49 23.57 1.26
CA ILE A 35 -2.09 22.41 1.94
C ILE A 35 -1.41 22.20 3.29
N ASP A 36 -2.21 22.04 4.34
CA ASP A 36 -1.76 21.78 5.70
C ASP A 36 -1.50 20.28 5.97
N VAL A 37 -2.33 19.41 5.40
CA VAL A 37 -2.31 17.96 5.63
C VAL A 37 -2.46 17.20 4.32
N GLY A 38 -1.49 16.34 4.02
CA GLY A 38 -1.56 15.36 2.95
C GLY A 38 -1.88 13.96 3.48
N ILE A 39 -2.80 13.24 2.84
CA ILE A 39 -3.07 11.83 3.13
C ILE A 39 -2.57 11.01 1.93
N ALA A 40 -1.56 10.17 2.15
CA ALA A 40 -0.91 9.41 1.10
C ALA A 40 -0.98 7.90 1.36
N THR A 41 -1.24 7.11 0.31
CA THR A 41 -1.14 5.64 0.34
C THR A 41 -0.07 5.22 -0.65
N LEU A 42 1.15 4.96 -0.13
CA LEU A 42 2.34 4.72 -0.94
C LEU A 42 3.15 3.54 -0.39
N GLY A 43 3.96 2.93 -1.26
CA GLY A 43 5.03 2.03 -0.83
C GLY A 43 6.08 2.77 -0.01
N THR A 44 6.57 2.15 1.06
CA THR A 44 7.60 2.76 1.94
C THR A 44 8.98 2.16 1.67
N PRO A 45 10.03 2.98 1.50
CA PRO A 45 9.98 4.44 1.46
C PRO A 45 9.56 4.98 0.08
N ALA A 46 8.93 6.16 0.05
CA ALA A 46 8.47 6.81 -1.18
C ALA A 46 9.35 8.02 -1.54
N PRO A 47 9.91 8.12 -2.76
CA PRO A 47 10.75 9.25 -3.18
C PRO A 47 10.06 10.62 -2.98
N THR A 48 8.80 10.74 -3.36
CA THR A 48 8.03 11.99 -3.21
C THR A 48 7.92 12.47 -1.76
N LEU A 49 7.85 11.54 -0.79
CA LEU A 49 7.85 11.90 0.64
C LEU A 49 9.26 12.21 1.14
N MET A 50 10.30 11.54 0.64
CA MET A 50 11.68 11.91 0.93
C MET A 50 11.95 13.37 0.51
N ASP A 51 11.58 13.74 -0.72
CA ASP A 51 11.75 15.09 -1.24
C ASP A 51 10.97 16.14 -0.45
N LEU A 52 9.74 15.82 -0.02
CA LEU A 52 8.96 16.69 0.85
C LEU A 52 9.67 16.92 2.19
N THR A 53 10.13 15.85 2.84
CA THR A 53 10.74 15.91 4.17
C THR A 53 12.12 16.57 4.19
N HIS A 54 12.84 16.58 3.06
CA HIS A 54 14.06 17.36 2.91
C HIS A 54 13.78 18.86 2.75
N TYR A 55 12.70 19.23 2.07
CA TYR A 55 12.38 20.63 1.79
C TYR A 55 11.69 21.32 2.97
N LYS A 56 10.74 20.64 3.62
CA LYS A 56 9.89 21.22 4.68
C LYS A 56 9.84 20.31 5.89
N LYS A 57 9.93 20.92 7.07
CA LYS A 57 9.67 20.21 8.33
C LYS A 57 8.19 19.82 8.39
N ILE A 58 7.93 18.53 8.36
CA ILE A 58 6.60 17.95 8.54
C ILE A 58 6.59 17.04 9.78
N ARG A 59 5.39 16.66 10.23
CA ARG A 59 5.20 15.58 11.20
C ARG A 59 4.30 14.52 10.59
N PHE A 60 4.58 13.26 10.89
CA PHE A 60 3.68 12.15 10.57
C PHE A 60 2.65 12.03 11.69
N LEU A 61 1.37 11.83 11.33
CA LEU A 61 0.27 11.69 12.29
C LEU A 61 0.00 10.21 12.50
N ASP A 62 0.31 9.70 13.68
CA ASP A 62 0.09 8.30 14.03
C ASP A 62 -1.40 7.93 14.01
N ILE A 63 -1.68 6.68 13.63
CA ILE A 63 -2.95 6.02 13.88
C ILE A 63 -2.77 5.19 15.14
N GLU A 64 -3.54 5.49 16.18
CA GLU A 64 -3.50 4.79 17.46
C GLU A 64 -3.86 3.30 17.29
N THR A 65 -3.27 2.42 18.11
CA THR A 65 -3.45 0.97 17.99
C THR A 65 -4.91 0.55 18.06
N ASP A 66 -5.69 1.13 18.97
CA ASP A 66 -7.11 0.83 19.13
C ASP A 66 -7.94 1.28 17.93
N MET A 67 -7.55 2.41 17.30
CA MET A 67 -8.15 2.86 16.05
C MET A 67 -7.77 1.94 14.89
N ALA A 68 -6.50 1.55 14.79
CA ALA A 68 -6.02 0.64 13.75
C ALA A 68 -6.73 -0.71 13.83
N ASP A 69 -6.92 -1.26 15.04
CA ASP A 69 -7.64 -2.51 15.30
C ASP A 69 -9.13 -2.39 14.94
N ARG A 70 -9.77 -1.26 15.28
CA ARG A 70 -11.15 -0.96 14.90
C ARG A 70 -11.32 -0.92 13.38
N ILE A 71 -10.40 -0.26 12.69
CA ILE A 71 -10.38 -0.19 11.23
C ILE A 71 -10.16 -1.58 10.63
N ASN A 72 -9.19 -2.36 11.13
CA ASN A 72 -8.93 -3.71 10.65
C ASN A 72 -10.16 -4.62 10.84
N LYS A 73 -10.84 -4.55 11.99
CA LYS A 73 -12.05 -5.35 12.26
C LYS A 73 -13.19 -5.05 11.28
N LYS A 74 -13.38 -3.77 10.93
CA LYS A 74 -14.41 -3.35 9.95
C LYS A 74 -13.98 -3.60 8.51
N PHE A 75 -12.69 -3.46 8.23
CA PHE A 75 -12.09 -3.51 6.91
C PHE A 75 -10.82 -4.37 6.93
N PRO A 76 -10.95 -5.71 6.88
CA PRO A 76 -9.83 -6.64 7.07
C PRO A 76 -8.68 -6.50 6.07
N ALA A 77 -8.91 -5.82 4.95
CA ALA A 77 -7.87 -5.50 3.96
C ALA A 77 -6.82 -4.49 4.47
N TYR A 78 -7.15 -3.72 5.52
CA TYR A 78 -6.25 -2.76 6.15
C TYR A 78 -5.70 -3.34 7.44
N PHE A 79 -4.39 -3.36 7.61
CA PHE A 79 -3.73 -3.91 8.80
C PHE A 79 -2.74 -2.90 9.41
N PRO A 80 -2.52 -2.94 10.73
CA PRO A 80 -1.54 -2.08 11.39
C PRO A 80 -0.14 -2.28 10.82
N ARG A 81 0.61 -1.19 10.65
CA ARG A 81 2.00 -1.22 10.23
C ARG A 81 2.79 -0.12 10.93
N THR A 82 4.02 -0.45 11.30
CA THR A 82 4.98 0.52 11.83
C THR A 82 6.03 0.84 10.76
N ILE A 83 6.19 2.13 10.46
CA ILE A 83 7.31 2.64 9.66
C ILE A 83 8.45 2.96 10.64
N PRO A 84 9.66 2.39 10.47
CA PRO A 84 10.77 2.62 11.38
C PRO A 84 11.20 4.09 11.46
N ALA A 85 11.69 4.51 12.62
CA ALA A 85 12.37 5.81 12.76
C ALA A 85 13.52 5.93 11.75
N GLY A 86 13.78 7.15 11.29
CA GLY A 86 14.82 7.44 10.30
C GLY A 86 14.46 7.08 8.86
N THR A 87 13.25 6.57 8.60
CA THR A 87 12.81 6.28 7.22
C THR A 87 12.73 7.55 6.35
N TYR A 88 12.35 8.68 6.95
CA TYR A 88 12.29 9.98 6.30
C TYR A 88 13.05 11.03 7.14
N THR A 89 13.52 12.08 6.48
CA THR A 89 14.26 13.16 7.16
C THR A 89 13.38 13.83 8.21
N GLY A 90 13.92 13.99 9.43
CA GLY A 90 13.18 14.55 10.57
C GLY A 90 12.22 13.57 11.27
N MET A 91 12.04 12.34 10.75
CA MET A 91 11.23 11.31 11.41
C MET A 91 12.05 10.59 12.49
N THR A 92 12.09 11.15 13.70
CA THR A 92 12.93 10.62 14.80
C THR A 92 12.28 9.51 15.62
N LYS A 93 10.99 9.26 15.43
CA LYS A 93 10.23 8.19 16.11
C LYS A 93 9.62 7.25 15.06
N PRO A 94 9.36 5.98 15.40
CA PRO A 94 8.53 5.11 14.57
C PRO A 94 7.16 5.76 14.34
N HIS A 95 6.60 5.55 13.15
CA HIS A 95 5.27 6.03 12.79
C HIS A 95 4.32 4.85 12.69
N HIS A 96 3.25 4.86 13.48
CA HIS A 96 2.19 3.86 13.49
C HIS A 96 1.11 4.26 12.50
N THR A 97 0.78 3.36 11.58
CA THR A 97 -0.14 3.66 10.48
C THR A 97 -0.85 2.39 10.01
N LEU A 98 -1.63 2.51 8.95
CA LEU A 98 -2.28 1.39 8.27
C LEU A 98 -1.55 1.06 6.96
N ALA A 99 -1.52 -0.22 6.64
CA ALA A 99 -1.10 -0.73 5.36
C ALA A 99 -2.19 -1.59 4.74
N TRP A 100 -2.04 -1.88 3.45
CA TRP A 100 -2.85 -2.84 2.71
C TRP A 100 -1.94 -3.62 1.77
N MET A 101 -2.38 -4.80 1.35
CA MET A 101 -1.67 -5.60 0.37
C MET A 101 -2.07 -5.15 -1.04
N GLY A 102 -1.08 -4.80 -1.86
CA GLY A 102 -1.29 -4.65 -3.29
C GLY A 102 -1.65 -5.99 -3.92
N LEU A 103 -2.63 -6.00 -4.81
CA LEU A 103 -3.11 -7.19 -5.51
C LEU A 103 -2.94 -7.01 -7.01
N PHE A 104 -2.50 -8.06 -7.70
CA PHE A 104 -2.65 -8.18 -9.14
C PHE A 104 -3.99 -8.82 -9.43
N ILE A 105 -4.90 -8.03 -10.01
CA ILE A 105 -6.29 -8.43 -10.22
C ILE A 105 -6.56 -8.51 -11.72
N VAL A 106 -7.26 -9.56 -12.13
CA VAL A 106 -7.81 -9.72 -13.47
C VAL A 106 -9.33 -9.84 -13.37
N HIS A 107 -10.03 -9.60 -14.48
CA HIS A 107 -11.47 -9.84 -14.56
C HIS A 107 -11.77 -11.34 -14.36
N LYS A 108 -12.95 -11.68 -13.83
CA LYS A 108 -13.36 -13.09 -13.63
C LYS A 108 -13.37 -13.93 -14.91
N ASP A 109 -13.55 -13.28 -16.06
CA ASP A 109 -13.61 -13.92 -17.38
C ASP A 109 -12.27 -13.80 -18.13
N PHE A 110 -11.19 -13.41 -17.45
CA PHE A 110 -9.86 -13.38 -18.05
C PHE A 110 -9.42 -14.80 -18.45
N PRO A 111 -8.71 -15.01 -19.57
CA PRO A 111 -8.35 -16.36 -19.99
C PRO A 111 -7.52 -17.08 -18.93
N GLY A 112 -7.95 -18.29 -18.55
CA GLY A 112 -7.31 -19.12 -17.52
C GLY A 112 -5.83 -19.38 -17.83
N GLU A 113 -5.54 -19.77 -19.07
CA GLU A 113 -4.17 -20.00 -19.55
C GLU A 113 -3.31 -18.75 -19.40
N LEU A 114 -3.81 -17.59 -19.84
CA LEU A 114 -3.04 -16.36 -19.80
C LEU A 114 -2.74 -15.92 -18.35
N ALA A 115 -3.69 -16.08 -17.43
CA ALA A 115 -3.43 -15.80 -16.01
C ALA A 115 -2.34 -16.71 -15.43
N TYR A 116 -2.34 -18.00 -15.80
CA TYR A 116 -1.31 -18.95 -15.41
C TYR A 116 0.05 -18.56 -16.00
N ASP A 117 0.10 -18.26 -17.30
CA ASP A 117 1.34 -17.93 -18.01
C ASP A 117 1.98 -16.65 -17.48
N ILE A 118 1.17 -15.64 -17.12
CA ILE A 118 1.66 -14.42 -16.48
C ILE A 118 2.33 -14.74 -15.14
N LEU A 119 1.68 -15.53 -14.28
CA LEU A 119 2.26 -15.91 -12.99
C LEU A 119 3.54 -16.72 -13.19
N LYS A 120 3.53 -17.67 -14.11
CA LYS A 120 4.70 -18.47 -14.47
C LYS A 120 5.85 -17.56 -14.93
N ALA A 121 5.60 -16.64 -15.85
CA ALA A 121 6.61 -15.70 -16.32
C ALA A 121 7.17 -14.84 -15.18
N VAL A 122 6.31 -14.30 -14.30
CA VAL A 122 6.74 -13.48 -13.14
C VAL A 122 7.68 -14.25 -12.22
N PHE A 123 7.36 -15.50 -11.90
CA PHE A 123 8.15 -16.28 -10.93
C PHE A 123 9.35 -16.99 -11.55
N ASP A 124 9.28 -17.41 -12.82
CA ASP A 124 10.41 -18.02 -13.53
C ASP A 124 11.49 -16.97 -13.89
N HIS A 125 11.07 -15.72 -14.15
CA HIS A 125 11.97 -14.59 -14.46
C HIS A 125 12.12 -13.63 -13.28
N LYS A 126 11.92 -14.14 -12.06
CA LYS A 126 11.98 -13.31 -10.84
C LYS A 126 13.27 -12.49 -10.67
N PRO A 127 14.47 -12.98 -11.03
CA PRO A 127 15.70 -12.18 -10.96
C PRO A 127 15.66 -10.92 -11.83
N GLU A 128 14.99 -10.97 -12.98
CA GLU A 128 14.84 -9.82 -13.87
C GLU A 128 13.92 -8.78 -13.25
N LEU A 129 12.80 -9.22 -12.68
CA LEU A 129 11.88 -8.35 -11.94
C LEU A 129 12.58 -7.68 -10.73
N ASP A 130 13.40 -8.43 -10.00
CA ASP A 130 14.14 -7.93 -8.84
C ASP A 130 15.19 -6.87 -9.16
N ALA A 131 15.67 -6.85 -10.39
CA ALA A 131 16.61 -5.84 -10.88
C ALA A 131 15.93 -4.49 -11.14
N ILE A 132 14.61 -4.46 -11.40
CA ILE A 132 13.88 -3.23 -11.75
C ILE A 132 13.66 -2.33 -10.52
N HIS A 133 13.22 -2.91 -9.39
CA HIS A 133 12.95 -2.13 -8.19
C HIS A 133 13.06 -2.96 -6.90
N VAL A 134 13.67 -2.40 -5.86
CA VAL A 134 13.95 -3.09 -4.59
C VAL A 134 12.70 -3.69 -3.91
N GLN A 135 11.51 -3.13 -4.14
CA GLN A 135 10.27 -3.65 -3.57
C GLN A 135 9.84 -4.97 -4.21
N PHE A 136 10.23 -5.24 -5.46
CA PHE A 136 9.86 -6.50 -6.13
C PHE A 136 10.55 -7.72 -5.50
N LYS A 137 11.68 -7.52 -4.82
CA LYS A 137 12.33 -8.55 -3.99
C LYS A 137 11.42 -9.09 -2.89
N LYS A 138 10.39 -8.35 -2.50
CA LYS A 138 9.40 -8.76 -1.49
C LYS A 138 8.25 -9.59 -2.06
N ILE A 139 8.11 -9.68 -3.38
CA ILE A 139 7.14 -10.56 -4.02
C ILE A 139 7.73 -11.96 -4.00
N LEU A 140 7.39 -12.76 -2.98
CA LEU A 140 7.94 -14.10 -2.81
C LEU A 140 6.87 -15.14 -3.15
N LEU A 141 7.25 -16.17 -3.90
CA LEU A 141 6.34 -17.24 -4.33
C LEU A 141 5.60 -17.86 -3.12
N GLU A 142 6.33 -18.15 -2.05
CA GLU A 142 5.82 -18.71 -0.79
C GLU A 142 4.70 -17.90 -0.10
N ASN A 143 4.59 -16.62 -0.43
CA ASN A 143 3.60 -15.70 0.15
C ASN A 143 2.66 -15.09 -0.91
N ALA A 144 2.81 -15.48 -2.17
CA ALA A 144 2.12 -14.87 -3.31
C ALA A 144 0.59 -15.07 -3.31
N ASN A 145 0.09 -16.04 -2.55
CA ASN A 145 -1.33 -16.34 -2.39
C ASN A 145 -1.91 -15.95 -1.02
N LYS A 146 -1.09 -15.37 -0.12
CA LYS A 146 -1.51 -15.04 1.25
C LYS A 146 -2.20 -13.68 1.27
N GLY A 147 -3.19 -13.53 2.15
CA GLY A 147 -3.86 -12.23 2.37
C GLY A 147 -4.78 -11.78 1.24
N MET A 148 -5.25 -12.70 0.39
CA MET A 148 -6.19 -12.40 -0.69
C MET A 148 -7.55 -12.00 -0.13
N SER A 149 -8.00 -10.78 -0.44
CA SER A 149 -9.33 -10.28 -0.07
C SER A 149 -10.42 -10.63 -1.09
N VAL A 150 -10.04 -11.25 -2.20
CA VAL A 150 -10.92 -11.67 -3.30
C VAL A 150 -10.56 -13.10 -3.74
N PRO A 151 -11.49 -13.84 -4.38
CA PRO A 151 -11.20 -15.20 -4.87
C PRO A 151 -10.04 -15.23 -5.87
N LEU A 152 -9.26 -16.31 -5.83
CA LEU A 152 -8.21 -16.55 -6.83
C LEU A 152 -8.82 -16.92 -8.18
N HIS A 153 -8.23 -16.41 -9.26
CA HIS A 153 -8.57 -16.77 -10.63
C HIS A 153 -8.23 -18.25 -10.91
N PRO A 154 -9.00 -19.00 -11.72
CA PRO A 154 -8.71 -20.42 -12.02
C PRO A 154 -7.27 -20.69 -12.51
N GLY A 155 -6.73 -19.80 -13.36
CA GLY A 155 -5.32 -19.88 -13.79
C GLY A 155 -4.31 -19.73 -12.65
N ALA A 156 -4.59 -18.83 -11.70
CA ALA A 156 -3.76 -18.65 -10.51
C ALA A 156 -3.86 -19.84 -9.56
N ILE A 157 -5.07 -20.40 -9.40
CA ILE A 157 -5.26 -21.63 -8.62
C ILE A 157 -4.43 -22.76 -9.20
N ARG A 158 -4.48 -22.97 -10.52
CA ARG A 158 -3.68 -24.00 -11.18
C ARG A 158 -2.19 -23.80 -10.92
N PHE A 159 -1.69 -22.58 -11.12
CA PHE A 159 -0.29 -22.24 -10.88
C PHE A 159 0.14 -22.53 -9.44
N PHE A 160 -0.62 -22.04 -8.46
CA PHE A 160 -0.28 -22.21 -7.05
C PHE A 160 -0.43 -23.66 -6.56
N LYS A 161 -1.35 -24.46 -7.12
CA LYS A 161 -1.43 -25.91 -6.86
C LYS A 161 -0.19 -26.63 -7.36
N GLU A 162 0.26 -26.34 -8.58
CA GLU A 162 1.46 -26.93 -9.16
C GLU A 162 2.72 -26.60 -8.35
N LYS A 163 2.79 -25.39 -7.79
CA LYS A 163 3.88 -24.99 -6.89
C LYS A 163 3.70 -25.48 -5.43
N GLY A 164 2.65 -26.25 -5.13
CA GLY A 164 2.41 -26.82 -3.80
C GLY A 164 1.99 -25.82 -2.73
N LEU A 165 1.52 -24.62 -3.11
CA LEU A 165 1.17 -23.54 -2.19
C LEU A 165 -0.28 -23.57 -1.72
N ILE A 166 -1.15 -24.26 -2.45
CA ILE A 166 -2.56 -24.52 -2.09
C ILE A 166 -2.94 -25.95 -2.48
N LYS A 167 -3.95 -26.50 -1.79
CA LYS A 167 -4.50 -27.84 -2.05
C LYS A 167 -5.64 -27.80 -3.06
#